data_AF-A0A087UGB9-F1
#
_entry.id   AF-A0A087UGB9-F1
#
_cell.length_a   1.000
_cell.length_b   1.000
_cell.length_c   1.000
_cell.angle_alpha   90.00
_cell.angle_beta   90.00
_cell.angle_gamma   90.00
#
_symmetry.space_group_name_H-M   'P 1'
#
loop_
_entity.id
_entity.type
_entity.pdbx_description
1 polymer ?
#
loop_
_entity_poly.entity_id
_entity_poly.type
_entity_poly.pdbx_seq_one_letter_code
_entity_poly.pdbx_strand_id
1 'polypeptide(L)'
;MVRMEWPACSPDMNPIQHVWDALGRRVAGCQPPTQTLQVLDRALLEEWDRIPQLVINSLIDSMPQRCSKLLAVRGNHTPTENDFL
;
A
#
# COMPACT_ATOMS: atom_id res chain seq x y z
N MET A 1 16.10 18.58 5.14
CA MET A 1 15.43 17.61 4.24
C MET A 1 16.12 16.27 4.43
N VAL A 2 15.49 15.35 5.18
CA VAL A 2 16.07 14.02 5.47
C VAL A 2 15.76 13.14 4.27
N ARG A 3 16.79 12.59 3.62
CA ARG A 3 16.64 11.61 2.53
C ARG A 3 16.70 10.23 3.17
N MET A 4 15.64 9.45 3.04
CA MET A 4 15.64 8.05 3.48
C MET A 4 16.49 7.24 2.50
N GLU A 5 17.57 6.63 2.98
CA GLU A 5 18.37 5.72 2.16
C GLU A 5 17.57 4.46 1.90
N TRP A 6 17.32 4.18 0.62
CA TRP A 6 16.51 3.05 0.19
C TRP A 6 17.41 1.89 -0.24
N PRO A 7 17.24 0.67 0.32
CA PRO A 7 17.96 -0.48 -0.18
C PRO A 7 17.50 -0.84 -1.60
N ALA A 8 18.44 -1.17 -2.47
CA ALA A 8 18.14 -1.67 -3.80
C ALA A 8 17.31 -2.98 -3.71
N CYS A 9 16.36 -3.15 -4.64
CA CYS A 9 15.51 -4.35 -4.74
C CYS A 9 14.50 -4.58 -3.60
N SER A 10 14.08 -3.54 -2.87
CA SER A 10 12.98 -3.63 -1.88
C SER A 10 11.73 -2.85 -2.33
N PRO A 11 10.96 -3.36 -3.31
CA PRO A 11 9.69 -2.75 -3.71
C PRO A 11 8.68 -2.77 -2.55
N ASP A 12 8.75 -3.79 -1.70
CA ASP A 12 7.95 -3.98 -0.48
C ASP A 12 8.05 -2.85 0.53
N MET A 13 9.05 -1.99 0.37
CA MET A 13 9.25 -0.86 1.24
C MET A 13 8.52 0.38 0.73
N ASN A 14 8.09 0.46 -0.53
CA ASN A 14 7.65 1.74 -1.08
C ASN A 14 6.25 2.05 -0.54
N PRO A 15 6.03 3.15 0.23
CA PRO A 15 4.73 3.43 0.83
C PRO A 15 3.62 3.51 -0.22
N ILE A 16 3.98 3.89 -1.46
CA ILE A 16 3.03 3.96 -2.58
C ILE A 16 2.50 2.58 -2.98
N GLN A 17 3.30 1.51 -2.86
CA GLN A 17 2.86 0.15 -3.20
C GLN A 17 1.73 -0.28 -2.25
N HIS A 18 1.84 0.04 -0.97
CA HIS A 18 0.78 -0.26 -0.01
C HIS A 18 -0.51 0.54 -0.27
N VAL A 19 -0.38 1.78 -0.76
CA VAL A 19 -1.54 2.56 -1.20
C VAL A 19 -2.19 1.92 -2.43
N TRP A 20 -1.40 1.44 -3.40
CA TRP A 20 -1.92 0.72 -4.56
C TRP A 20 -2.61 -0.59 -4.18
N ASP A 21 -2.05 -1.36 -3.25
CA ASP A 21 -2.67 -2.59 -2.74
C ASP A 21 -3.98 -2.32 -2.00
N ALA A 22 -4.04 -1.23 -1.21
CA ALA A 22 -5.27 -0.81 -0.55
C ALA A 22 -6.35 -0.40 -1.56
N LEU A 23 -5.98 0.36 -2.59
CA LEU A 23 -6.89 0.76 -3.67
C LEU A 23 -7.39 -0.45 -4.46
N GLY A 24 -6.50 -1.37 -4.84
CA GLY A 24 -6.84 -2.59 -5.56
C GLY A 24 -7.83 -3.47 -4.79
N ARG A 25 -7.63 -3.63 -3.47
CA ARG A 25 -8.57 -4.35 -2.60
C ARG A 25 -9.95 -3.70 -2.54
N ARG A 26 -10.01 -2.37 -2.47
CA ARG A 26 -11.29 -1.64 -2.43
C ARG A 26 -12.06 -1.79 -3.73
N VAL A 27 -11.39 -1.60 -4.87
CA VAL A 27 -11.98 -1.77 -6.19
C VAL A 27 -12.43 -3.22 -6.42
N ALA A 28 -11.65 -4.21 -5.98
CA ALA A 28 -12.04 -5.63 -6.04
C ALA A 28 -13.26 -5.95 -5.16
N GLY A 29 -13.47 -5.19 -4.08
CA GLY A 29 -14.62 -5.30 -3.18
C GLY A 29 -15.88 -4.56 -3.65
N CYS A 30 -15.81 -3.77 -4.72
CA CYS A 30 -16.97 -3.03 -5.24
C CYS A 30 -18.10 -3.97 -5.69
N GLN A 31 -19.34 -3.58 -5.39
CA GLN A 31 -20.55 -4.27 -5.85
C GLN A 31 -21.47 -3.30 -6.62
N PRO A 32 -21.89 -3.62 -7.86
CA PRO A 32 -21.48 -4.80 -8.65
C PRO A 32 -19.99 -4.76 -9.04
N PRO A 33 -19.39 -5.92 -9.38
CA PRO A 33 -17.99 -5.96 -9.83
C PRO A 33 -17.75 -5.05 -11.03
N THR A 34 -16.55 -4.49 -11.14
CA THR A 34 -16.16 -3.66 -12.29
C THR A 34 -16.07 -4.53 -13.55
N GLN A 35 -17.06 -4.44 -14.44
CA GLN A 35 -17.18 -5.29 -15.64
C GLN A 35 -16.61 -4.67 -16.93
N THR A 36 -16.33 -3.37 -16.94
CA THR A 36 -15.80 -2.65 -18.10
C THR A 36 -14.67 -1.70 -17.68
N LEU A 37 -13.80 -1.33 -18.63
CA LEU A 37 -12.72 -0.38 -18.36
C LEU A 37 -13.23 0.98 -17.87
N GLN A 38 -14.36 1.47 -18.41
CA GLN A 38 -14.96 2.73 -17.96
C GLN A 38 -15.46 2.66 -16.52
N VAL A 39 -16.05 1.53 -16.12
CA VAL A 39 -16.51 1.33 -14.74
C VAL A 39 -15.31 1.18 -13.81
N LEU A 40 -14.24 0.53 -14.25
CA LEU A 40 -12.99 0.41 -13.50
C LEU A 40 -12.32 1.78 -13.28
N ASP A 41 -12.17 2.60 -14.32
CA ASP A 41 -11.59 3.95 -14.22
C ASP A 41 -12.36 4.81 -13.21
N ARG A 42 -13.69 4.77 -13.29
CA ARG A 42 -14.55 5.50 -12.35
C ARG A 42 -14.39 4.98 -10.92
N ALA A 43 -14.41 3.67 -10.73
CA ALA A 43 -14.26 3.06 -9.40
C ALA A 43 -12.89 3.39 -8.79
N LEU A 44 -11.82 3.40 -9.60
CA LEU A 44 -10.49 3.81 -9.15
C LEU A 44 -10.47 5.25 -8.65
N LEU A 45 -11.08 6.19 -9.38
CA LEU A 45 -11.15 7.60 -8.97
C LEU A 45 -12.01 7.79 -7.71
N GLU A 46 -13.16 7.12 -7.63
CA GLU A 46 -14.06 7.20 -6.46
C GLU A 46 -13.42 6.59 -5.20
N GLU A 47 -12.80 5.41 -5.31
CA GLU A 47 -12.12 4.77 -4.19
C GLU A 47 -10.83 5.49 -3.79
N TRP A 48 -10.15 6.13 -4.75
CA TRP A 48 -9.00 7.00 -4.47
C TRP A 48 -9.40 8.21 -3.63
N ASP A 49 -10.48 8.91 -3.98
CA ASP A 49 -10.98 10.08 -3.23
C ASP A 49 -11.50 9.69 -1.83
N ARG A 50 -11.98 8.45 -1.69
CA ARG A 50 -12.41 7.89 -0.40
C ARG A 50 -11.27 7.48 0.51
N ILE A 51 -10.02 7.41 0.05
CA ILE A 51 -8.90 7.05 0.94
C ILE A 51 -8.68 8.18 1.95
N PRO A 52 -8.93 7.96 3.26
CA PRO A 52 -8.68 9.01 4.24
C PRO A 52 -7.19 9.29 4.31
N GLN A 53 -6.81 10.56 4.40
CA GLN A 53 -5.41 10.97 4.60
C GLN A 53 -4.77 10.28 5.83
N LEU A 54 -5.57 9.95 6.85
CA LEU A 54 -5.12 9.18 8.01
C LEU A 54 -4.53 7.82 7.65
N VAL A 55 -5.09 7.13 6.65
CA VAL A 55 -4.57 5.83 6.17
C VAL A 55 -3.22 6.01 5.49
N ILE A 56 -3.06 7.09 4.71
CA ILE A 56 -1.78 7.41 4.07
C ILE A 56 -0.73 7.74 5.14
N ASN A 57 -1.11 8.53 6.14
CA ASN A 57 -0.22 8.91 7.22
C ASN A 57 0.19 7.70 8.08
N SER A 58 -0.74 6.80 8.43
CA SER A 58 -0.41 5.60 9.20
C SER A 58 0.50 4.64 8.42
N LEU A 59 0.35 4.56 7.10
CA LEU A 59 1.27 3.82 6.24
C LEU A 59 2.69 4.40 6.31
N ILE A 60 2.82 5.73 6.18
CA ILE A 60 4.12 6.43 6.31
C ILE A 60 4.72 6.22 7.70
N ASP A 61 3.93 6.37 8.76
CA ASP A 61 4.38 6.21 10.14
C ASP A 61 4.83 4.78 10.46
N SER A 62 4.26 3.77 9.78
CA SER A 62 4.64 2.37 9.93
C SER A 62 5.96 2.00 9.24
N MET A 63 6.49 2.87 8.37
CA MET A 63 7.68 2.59 7.55
C MET A 63 8.93 2.22 8.35
N PRO A 64 9.32 2.93 9.43
CA PRO A 64 10.49 2.57 10.22
C PRO A 64 10.39 1.16 10.81
N GLN A 65 9.19 0.75 11.26
CA GLN A 65 8.95 -0.58 11.81
C GLN A 65 9.05 -1.66 10.72
N ARG A 66 8.52 -1.40 9.51
CA ARG A 66 8.66 -2.29 8.35
C ARG A 66 10.13 -2.44 7.93
N CYS A 67 10.89 -1.33 7.89
CA CYS A 67 12.34 -1.36 7.62
C CYS A 67 13.06 -2.25 8.62
N SER A 68 12.74 -2.09 9.91
CA SER A 68 13.33 -2.89 10.98
C SER A 68 12.99 -4.37 10.84
N LYS A 69 11.75 -4.72 10.45
CA LYS A 69 11.37 -6.11 10.19
C LYS A 69 12.12 -6.69 8.99
N LEU A 70 12.25 -5.95 7.89
CA LEU A 70 13.00 -6.38 6.69
C LEU A 70 14.49 -6.65 7.00
N LEU A 71 15.11 -5.78 7.80
CA LEU A 71 16.48 -5.95 8.27
C LEU A 71 16.63 -7.19 9.16
N ALA A 72 15.65 -7.45 10.05
CA ALA A 72 15.64 -8.61 10.93
C ALA A 72 15.56 -9.94 10.15
N VAL A 73 14.84 -9.97 9.03
CA VAL A 73 14.78 -11.15 8.14
C VAL A 73 15.93 -11.23 7.13
N ARG A 74 16.95 -10.36 7.25
CA ARG A 74 18.11 -10.29 6.35
C ARG A 74 17.74 -10.17 4.86
N GLY A 75 16.64 -9.48 4.55
CA GLY A 75 16.17 -9.31 3.17
C GLY A 75 15.40 -10.50 2.57
N ASN A 76 15.06 -11.52 3.37
CA ASN A 76 14.09 -12.54 2.96
C ASN A 76 12.65 -12.01 3.06
N HIS A 77 11.70 -12.62 2.35
CA HIS A 77 10.30 -12.19 2.38
C HIS A 77 9.73 -12.13 3.80
N THR A 78 9.24 -10.94 4.19
CA THR A 78 8.35 -10.80 5.35
C THR A 78 6.97 -11.38 5.02
N PRO A 79 6.31 -12.12 5.93
CA PRO A 79 4.93 -12.57 5.70
C PRO A 79 4.03 -11.35 5.46
N THR A 80 3.18 -11.46 4.44
CA THR A 80 2.30 -10.39 3.99
C THR A 80 1.26 -9.99 5.05
N GLU A 81 1.35 -8.72 5.46
CA GLU A 81 0.28 -7.72 5.59
C GLU A 81 -0.93 -7.88 6.53
N ASN A 82 -1.05 -8.90 7.38
CA ASN A 82 -2.20 -8.98 8.32
C ASN A 82 -1.99 -8.37 9.72
N ASP A 83 -0.83 -7.82 10.05
CA ASP A 83 -0.54 -7.29 11.40
C ASP A 83 -0.65 -5.76 11.53
N PHE A 84 -0.97 -5.04 10.45
CA PHE A 84 -0.86 -3.57 10.40
C PHE A 84 -2.12 -2.84 9.94
N LEU A 85 -3.26 -3.55 9.90
CA LEU A 85 -4.61 -2.99 9.80
C LEU A 85 -5.44 -3.46 11.00
#